data_AF-A0A524IX29-F1
#
_entry.id   AF-A0A524IX29-F1
#
_cell.length_a   1.000
_cell.length_b   1.000
_cell.length_c   1.000
_cell.angle_alpha   90.00
_cell.angle_beta   90.00
_cell.angle_gamma   90.00
#
_symmetry.space_group_name_H-M   'P 1'
#
loop_
_entity.id
_entity.type
_entity.pdbx_description
1 polymer ?
#
loop_
_entity_poly.entity_id
_entity_poly.type
_entity_poly.pdbx_seq_one_letter_code
_entity_poly.pdbx_strand_id
1 'polypeptide(L)' 'MTFSCPNYDLRTETCQRLNTLCVAGRPGCVLEGKVDFGEDIALRIKRAEDRAEMKRQRDAQSTTSPYK' A
#
# COMPACT_ATOMS: atom_id res chain seq x y z
N MET A 1 -14.27 1.41 -19.83
CA MET A 1 -12.79 1.54 -19.96
C MET A 1 -12.16 1.03 -18.68
N THR A 2 -11.24 0.06 -18.76
CA THR A 2 -10.46 -0.44 -17.63
C THR A 2 -9.19 0.41 -17.47
N PHE A 3 -8.92 0.89 -16.26
CA PHE A 3 -7.71 1.66 -15.95
C PHE A 3 -6.60 0.71 -15.49
N SER A 4 -5.44 0.77 -16.14
CA SER A 4 -4.24 0.01 -15.76
C SER A 4 -3.11 1.00 -15.41
N CYS A 5 -2.72 1.02 -14.14
CA CYS A 5 -1.64 1.88 -13.67
C CYS A 5 -0.27 1.21 -13.89
N PRO A 6 0.69 1.84 -14.60
CA PRO A 6 2.01 1.25 -14.83
C PRO A 6 2.85 1.14 -13.55
N ASN A 7 2.49 1.89 -12.51
CA ASN A 7 3.19 1.87 -11.23
C ASN A 7 2.64 0.81 -10.27
N TYR A 8 1.54 0.14 -10.60
CA TYR A 8 0.94 -0.86 -9.72
C TYR A 8 1.61 -2.22 -9.93
N ASP A 9 2.19 -2.75 -8.87
CA ASP A 9 2.77 -4.09 -8.84
C ASP A 9 1.73 -5.10 -8.34
N LEU A 10 1.29 -5.98 -9.24
CA LEU A 10 0.27 -7.01 -8.94
C LEU A 10 0.75 -8.08 -7.95
N ARG A 11 2.07 -8.28 -7.81
CA ARG A 11 2.63 -9.35 -6.99
C ARG A 11 2.75 -8.96 -5.52
N THR A 12 3.07 -7.71 -5.27
CA THR A 12 3.30 -7.14 -3.93
C THR A 12 2.20 -6.17 -3.51
N GLU A 13 1.28 -5.85 -4.42
CA GLU A 13 0.21 -4.85 -4.24
C GLU A 13 0.75 -3.47 -3.86
N THR A 14 1.99 -3.17 -4.27
CA THR A 14 2.67 -1.91 -4.00
C THR A 14 2.66 -0.98 -5.20
N CYS A 15 2.88 0.30 -4.92
CA CYS A 15 3.09 1.32 -5.93
C CYS A 15 4.59 1.53 -6.12
N GLN A 16 5.15 1.13 -7.26
CA GLN A 16 6.57 1.27 -7.57
C GLN A 16 7.06 2.73 -7.57
N ARG A 17 6.18 3.68 -7.87
CA ARG A 17 6.49 5.11 -7.81
C ARG A 17 6.70 5.62 -6.38
N LEU A 18 5.95 5.06 -5.43
CA LEU A 18 5.92 5.55 -4.04
C LEU A 18 6.57 4.57 -3.07
N ASN A 19 6.98 3.38 -3.53
CA ASN A 19 7.60 2.30 -2.75
C ASN A 19 6.83 1.91 -1.47
N THR A 20 5.51 2.00 -1.50
CA THR A 20 4.63 1.54 -0.41
C THR A 20 3.42 0.83 -0.98
N LEU A 21 2.56 0.28 -0.11
CA LEU A 21 1.26 -0.25 -0.53
C LEU A 21 0.48 0.74 -1.40
N CYS A 22 -0.11 0.23 -2.48
CA CYS A 22 -0.82 1.05 -3.44
C CYS A 22 -2.19 1.46 -2.89
N VAL A 23 -2.40 2.78 -2.74
CA VAL A 23 -3.70 3.36 -2.39
C VAL A 23 -4.07 4.38 -3.46
N ALA A 24 -5.14 4.11 -4.20
CA ALA A 24 -5.63 5.02 -5.23
C ALA A 24 -6.11 6.33 -4.59
N GLY A 25 -5.63 7.47 -5.10
CA GLY A 25 -5.96 8.79 -4.58
C GLY A 25 -5.02 9.33 -3.51
N ARG A 26 -4.07 8.53 -3.01
CA ARG A 26 -3.10 9.03 -2.02
C ARG A 26 -2.23 10.16 -2.58
N PRO A 27 -1.64 10.99 -1.70
CA PRO A 27 -0.66 11.98 -2.10
C PRO A 27 0.44 11.40 -3.00
N GLY A 28 0.63 11.96 -4.20
CA GLY A 28 1.58 11.51 -5.22
C GLY A 28 1.06 10.43 -6.18
N CYS A 29 -0.20 9.99 -6.05
CA CYS A 29 -0.86 9.08 -6.98
C CYS A 29 -1.25 9.79 -8.28
N VAL A 30 -1.21 9.07 -9.41
CA VAL A 30 -1.66 9.61 -10.72
C VAL A 30 -3.15 9.98 -10.76
N LEU A 31 -3.93 9.48 -9.79
CA LEU A 31 -5.36 9.73 -9.62
C LEU A 31 -5.67 10.79 -8.56
N GLU A 32 -4.65 11.34 -7.90
CA GLU A 32 -4.84 12.45 -6.94
C GLU A 32 -5.58 13.60 -7.62
N GLY A 33 -6.72 14.01 -7.02
CA GLY A 33 -7.56 15.11 -7.52
C GLY A 33 -8.28 14.86 -8.85
N LYS A 34 -8.13 13.69 -9.48
CA LYS A 34 -8.77 13.37 -10.77
C LYS A 34 -10.04 12.55 -10.65
N VAL A 35 -10.20 11.84 -9.54
CA VAL A 35 -11.34 10.98 -9.28
C VAL A 35 -11.81 11.18 -7.86
N ASP A 36 -13.13 11.11 -7.70
CA ASP A 36 -13.76 11.12 -6.38
C ASP A 36 -13.83 9.68 -5.86
N PHE A 37 -13.40 9.48 -4.62
CA PHE A 37 -13.48 8.18 -3.96
C PHE A 37 -14.58 8.22 -2.91
N GLY A 38 -15.51 7.26 -2.96
CA GLY A 38 -16.60 7.18 -1.98
C GLY A 38 -16.14 6.86 -0.55
N GLU A 39 -14.89 6.45 -0.34
CA GLU A 39 -14.28 6.29 0.98
C GLU A 39 -13.13 7.28 1.16
N ASP A 40 -13.03 7.83 2.37
CA ASP A 40 -11.99 8.78 2.75
C ASP A 40 -10.57 8.22 2.48
N ILE A 41 -9.79 8.99 1.73
CA ILE A 41 -8.46 8.58 1.28
C ILE A 41 -7.52 8.42 2.48
N ALA A 42 -7.62 9.27 3.50
CA ALA A 42 -6.75 9.18 4.67
C ALA A 42 -7.01 7.89 5.46
N LEU A 43 -8.29 7.48 5.58
CA LEU A 43 -8.64 6.20 6.20
C LEU A 43 -8.04 5.00 5.44
N ARG A 44 -8.07 5.05 4.10
CA ARG A 44 -7.49 4.00 3.24
C ARG A 44 -5.97 3.92 3.36
N ILE A 45 -5.30 5.07 3.42
CA ILE A 45 -3.85 5.15 3.66
C ILE A 45 -3.52 4.54 5.01
N LYS A 46 -4.22 4.94 6.07
CA LYS A 46 -4.01 4.42 7.42
C LYS A 46 -4.13 2.89 7.48
N ARG A 47 -5.20 2.33 6.92
CA ARG A 47 -5.39 0.86 6.84
C ARG A 47 -4.28 0.17 6.05
N ALA A 48 -3.74 0.80 5.02
CA ALA A 48 -2.60 0.24 4.29
C ALA A 48 -1.34 0.26 5.17
N GLU A 49 -1.05 1.37 5.83
CA GLU A 49 0.11 1.51 6.71
C GLU A 49 0.05 0.55 7.91
N ASP A 50 -1.12 0.42 8.56
CA ASP A 50 -1.35 -0.56 9.63
C ASP A 50 -1.04 -2.00 9.16
N ARG A 51 -1.51 -2.39 7.97
CA ARG A 51 -1.21 -3.72 7.40
C ARG A 51 0.28 -3.91 7.12
N ALA A 52 0.95 -2.88 6.59
CA ALA A 52 2.38 -2.92 6.34
C ALA A 52 3.17 -3.02 7.65
N GLU A 53 2.73 -2.33 8.71
CA GLU A 53 3.33 -2.40 10.02
C GLU A 53 3.13 -3.76 10.69
N MET A 54 1.90 -4.29 10.72
CA MET A 54 1.63 -5.64 11.26
C MET A 54 2.46 -6.72 10.55
N LYS A 55 2.63 -6.61 9.22
CA LYS A 55 3.50 -7.51 8.47
C LYS A 55 4.96 -7.38 8.92
N ARG A 56 5.48 -6.14 9.04
CA ARG A 56 6.84 -5.89 9.54
C ARG A 56 7.05 -6.45 10.95
N GLN A 57 6.10 -6.26 11.86
CA GLN A 57 6.19 -6.78 13.23
C GLN A 57 6.23 -8.31 13.28
N ARG A 58 5.38 -8.98 12.48
CA ARG A 58 5.39 -10.44 12.34
C ARG A 58 6.69 -10.96 11.72
N ASP A 59 7.16 -10.31 10.66
CA ASP A 59 8.43 -10.66 10.00
C ASP A 59 9.61 -10.48 11.00
N ALA A 60 9.60 -9.41 11.79
CA ALA A 60 10.60 -9.16 12.84
C ALA A 60 10.56 -10.22 13.95
N GLN A 61 9.38 -10.56 14.46
CA GLN A 61 9.21 -11.62 15.48
C GLN A 61 9.59 -13.01 14.97
N SER A 62 9.47 -13.26 13.67
CA SER A 62 9.90 -14.52 13.05
C SER A 62 11.42 -14.66 12.95
N THR A 63 12.18 -13.57 13.00
CA THR A 63 13.66 -13.62 12.95
C THR A 63 14.31 -13.88 14.31
N THR A 64 13.56 -13.82 15.41
CA THR A 64 14.00 -14.18 16.77
C THR A 64 13.73 -15.64 17.12
N SER A 65 13.75 -16.57 16.15
CA SER A 65 13.75 -18.00 16.47
C SER A 65 15.16 -18.43 16.91
N PRO A 66 15.35 -18.86 18.18
CA PRO A 66 16.67 -19.16 18.74
C PRO A 66 17.18 -20.57 18.38
N TYR A 67 16.49 -21.30 17.49
CA TYR A 67 16.89 -22.64 17.08
C TYR A 67 17.30 -22.63 15.60
N LYS A 68 18.58 -22.31 15.36
CA LYS A 68 19.33 -22.77 14.20
C LYS A 68 20.61 -23.44 14.67
#